data_AF-A0A3M0ZFI7-F1
#
_entry.id   AF-A0A3M0ZFI7-F1
#
_cell.length_a   1.000
_cell.length_b   1.000
_cell.length_c   1.000
_cell.angle_alpha   90.00
_cell.angle_beta   90.00
_cell.angle_gamma   90.00
#
_symmetry.space_group_name_H-M   'P 1'
#
loop_
_entity.id
_entity.type
_entity.pdbx_description
1 polymer ?
#
loop_
_entity_poly.entity_id
_entity_poly.type
_entity_poly.pdbx_seq_one_letter_code
_entity_poly.pdbx_strand_id
1 'polypeptide(L)'
;MESDRLARALALAVGCHRKQRRKGSRLPYLTHPLAVAAAIASCSDDENLLLAAILHDAAECGGGEAVLDLIGEQLGPAVARLVRSASILGQNTD
;
A
#
# COMPACT_ATOMS: atom_id res chain seq x y z
N MET A 1 -10.16 -0.98 -12.33
CA MET A 1 -8.75 -0.63 -12.06
C MET A 1 -7.95 -0.82 -13.33
N GLU A 2 -7.21 0.20 -13.75
CA GLU A 2 -6.31 0.14 -14.90
C GLU A 2 -5.09 -0.73 -14.59
N SER A 3 -4.67 -1.53 -15.57
CA SER A 3 -3.57 -2.49 -15.40
C SER A 3 -2.23 -1.81 -15.04
N ASP A 4 -1.98 -0.61 -15.59
CA ASP A 4 -0.75 0.14 -15.35
C ASP A 4 -0.65 0.67 -13.92
N ARG A 5 -1.74 1.20 -13.37
CA ARG A 5 -1.78 1.70 -11.99
C ARG A 5 -1.60 0.54 -11.00
N LEU A 6 -2.26 -0.59 -11.25
CA LEU A 6 -2.07 -1.81 -10.46
C LEU A 6 -0.62 -2.29 -10.50
N ALA A 7 -0.01 -2.37 -11.68
CA ALA A 7 1.37 -2.81 -11.85
C ALA A 7 2.36 -1.93 -11.08
N ARG A 8 2.17 -0.60 -11.11
CA ARG A 8 2.98 0.36 -10.36
C ARG A 8 2.83 0.18 -8.84
N ALA A 9 1.60 0.04 -8.33
CA ALA A 9 1.36 -0.21 -6.92
C ALA A 9 2.00 -1.52 -6.44
N LEU A 10 1.88 -2.59 -7.23
CA LEU A 10 2.52 -3.87 -6.92
C LEU A 10 4.05 -3.76 -6.94
N ALA A 11 4.63 -3.05 -7.89
CA ALA A 11 6.07 -2.83 -7.95
C ALA A 11 6.60 -2.08 -6.72
N LEU A 12 5.88 -1.06 -6.25
CA LEU A 12 6.19 -0.34 -5.02
C LEU A 12 6.09 -1.24 -3.79
N ALA A 13 4.99 -1.98 -3.63
CA ALA A 13 4.79 -2.91 -2.52
C ALA A 13 5.87 -4.00 -2.49
N VAL A 14 6.25 -4.56 -3.65
CA VAL A 14 7.35 -5.51 -3.77
C VAL A 14 8.68 -4.84 -3.38
N GLY A 15 8.96 -3.64 -3.90
CA GLY A 15 10.19 -2.89 -3.59
C GLY A 15 10.39 -2.71 -2.09
N CYS A 16 9.33 -2.31 -1.39
CA CYS A 16 9.29 -2.18 0.07
C CYS A 16 9.49 -3.55 0.75
N HIS A 17 8.60 -4.51 0.49
CA HIS A 17 8.49 -5.71 1.31
C HIS A 17 9.31 -6.91 0.81
N ARG A 18 10.17 -6.77 -0.22
CA ARG A 18 10.90 -7.91 -0.87
C ARG A 18 11.64 -8.82 0.11
N LYS A 19 12.20 -8.26 1.19
CA LYS A 19 12.96 -9.03 2.20
C LYS A 19 12.13 -9.39 3.42
N GLN A 20 10.91 -8.87 3.55
CA GLN A 20 10.07 -9.08 4.71
C GLN A 20 9.33 -10.41 4.65
N ARG A 21 9.05 -10.95 5.83
CA ARG A 21 8.26 -12.17 6.02
C ARG A 21 7.13 -11.88 6.99
N ARG A 22 6.01 -12.58 6.83
CA ARG A 22 4.89 -12.46 7.75
C ARG A 22 5.28 -13.02 9.11
N LYS A 23 4.99 -12.30 10.20
CA LYS A 23 5.32 -12.70 11.57
C LYS A 23 4.75 -14.11 11.87
N GLY A 24 5.57 -14.99 12.40
CA GLY A 24 5.18 -16.37 12.71
C GLY A 24 4.99 -17.28 11.49
N SER A 25 5.42 -16.87 10.28
CA SER A 25 5.31 -17.65 9.05
C SER A 25 6.53 -17.50 8.15
N ARG A 26 6.68 -18.42 7.18
CA ARG A 26 7.69 -18.34 6.11
C ARG A 26 7.18 -17.63 4.86
N LEU A 27 5.90 -17.22 4.84
CA LEU A 27 5.29 -16.56 3.70
C LEU A 27 5.87 -15.15 3.48
N PRO A 28 6.03 -14.71 2.21
CA PRO A 28 6.37 -13.33 1.90
C PRO A 28 5.36 -12.37 2.53
N TYR A 29 5.84 -11.25 3.07
CA TYR A 29 4.95 -10.27 3.70
C TYR A 29 3.89 -9.75 2.72
N LEU A 30 4.21 -9.67 1.42
CA LEU A 30 3.30 -9.26 0.34
C LEU A 30 1.95 -10.01 0.33
N THR A 31 1.88 -11.22 0.88
CA THR A 31 0.62 -11.95 1.05
C THR A 31 -0.42 -11.21 1.90
N HIS A 32 0.02 -10.40 2.86
CA HIS A 32 -0.84 -9.58 3.72
C HIS A 32 -1.55 -8.45 2.96
N PRO A 33 -0.86 -7.47 2.35
CA PRO A 33 -1.53 -6.38 1.64
C PRO A 33 -2.39 -6.88 0.47
N LEU A 34 -2.01 -7.98 -0.19
CA LEU A 34 -2.84 -8.60 -1.22
C LEU A 34 -4.14 -9.18 -0.67
N ALA A 35 -4.11 -9.83 0.50
CA ALA A 35 -5.31 -10.33 1.15
C ALA A 35 -6.25 -9.20 1.60
N VAL A 36 -5.69 -8.09 2.10
CA VAL A 36 -6.46 -6.89 2.46
C VAL A 36 -7.12 -6.27 1.22
N ALA A 37 -6.37 -6.12 0.12
CA ALA A 37 -6.90 -5.60 -1.13
C ALA A 37 -8.03 -6.48 -1.70
N ALA A 38 -7.90 -7.81 -1.61
CA ALA A 38 -8.95 -8.74 -2.03
C ALA A 38 -10.22 -8.62 -1.16
N ALA A 39 -10.07 -8.38 0.14
CA ALA A 39 -11.21 -8.14 1.03
C ALA A 39 -11.94 -6.84 0.69
N ILE A 40 -11.20 -5.76 0.42
CA ILE A 40 -11.77 -4.47 -0.01
C ILE A 40 -12.48 -4.61 -1.36
N ALA A 41 -11.89 -5.35 -2.31
CA ALA A 41 -12.51 -5.61 -3.62
C ALA A 41 -13.84 -6.36 -3.53
N SER A 42 -14.12 -7.02 -2.40
CA SER A 42 -15.40 -7.68 -2.16
C SER A 42 -16.51 -6.72 -1.70
N CYS A 43 -16.16 -5.48 -1.32
CA CYS A 43 -17.11 -4.48 -0.82
C CYS A 43 -17.00 -3.10 -1.49
N SER A 44 -16.01 -2.87 -2.36
CA SER A 44 -15.80 -1.60 -3.06
C SER A 44 -15.07 -1.79 -4.39
N ASP A 45 -15.51 -1.02 -5.39
CA ASP A 45 -14.85 -0.91 -6.70
C ASP A 45 -14.00 0.37 -6.82
N ASP A 46 -13.82 1.13 -5.73
CA ASP A 46 -13.00 2.35 -5.73
C ASP A 46 -11.52 1.98 -5.94
N GLU A 47 -11.02 2.30 -7.14
CA GLU A 47 -9.65 2.04 -7.53
C GLU A 47 -8.63 2.66 -6.58
N ASN A 48 -8.86 3.87 -6.07
CA ASN A 48 -7.92 4.52 -5.16
C ASN A 48 -7.87 3.79 -3.81
N LEU A 49 -9.01 3.27 -3.36
CA LEU A 49 -9.09 2.46 -2.14
C LEU A 49 -8.38 1.12 -2.30
N LEU A 50 -8.52 0.48 -3.46
CA LEU A 50 -7.82 -0.77 -3.78
C LEU A 50 -6.30 -0.57 -3.87
N LEU A 51 -5.85 0.49 -4.53
CA LEU A 51 -4.42 0.83 -4.61
C LEU A 51 -3.87 1.18 -3.22
N ALA A 52 -4.63 1.90 -2.40
CA ALA A 52 -4.24 2.21 -1.03
C ALA A 52 -4.15 0.94 -0.16
N ALA A 53 -5.07 -0.02 -0.32
CA ALA A 53 -5.02 -1.29 0.40
C ALA A 53 -3.75 -2.11 0.07
N ILE A 54 -3.31 -2.10 -1.20
CA ILE A 54 -2.06 -2.74 -1.63
C ILE A 54 -0.83 -2.08 -0.98
N LEU A 55 -0.91 -0.78 -0.71
CA LEU A 55 0.22 0.05 -0.28
C LEU A 55 0.19 0.47 1.20
N HIS A 56 -0.81 0.04 1.98
CA HIS A 56 -1.07 0.61 3.32
C HIS A 56 0.12 0.52 4.29
N ASP A 57 0.96 -0.52 4.16
CA ASP A 57 2.17 -0.71 4.97
C ASP A 57 3.47 -0.23 4.28
N ALA A 58 3.39 0.30 3.05
CA ALA A 58 4.56 0.62 2.23
C ALA A 58 5.37 1.78 2.83
N ALA A 59 4.71 2.80 3.38
CA ALA A 59 5.36 3.94 4.01
C ALA A 59 6.10 3.55 5.30
N GLU A 60 5.57 2.58 6.03
CA GLU A 60 6.16 2.04 7.27
C GLU A 60 7.35 1.13 7.02
N CYS A 61 7.55 0.70 5.77
CA CYS A 61 8.64 -0.16 5.34
C CYS A 61 9.98 0.60 5.20
N GLY A 62 10.22 1.61 6.04
CA GLY A 62 11.48 2.35 6.14
C GLY A 62 11.63 3.55 5.20
N GLY A 63 10.57 3.91 4.45
CA GLY A 63 10.60 5.02 3.49
C GLY A 63 9.86 6.29 3.93
N GLY A 64 8.94 6.17 4.90
CA GLY A 64 8.23 7.31 5.48
C GLY A 64 7.56 8.23 4.45
N GLU A 65 7.73 9.53 4.64
CA GLU A 65 7.20 10.58 3.74
C GLU A 65 7.67 10.43 2.29
N ALA A 66 8.92 10.02 2.05
CA ALA A 66 9.44 9.88 0.70
C ALA A 66 8.69 8.81 -0.11
N VAL A 67 8.15 7.78 0.56
CA VAL A 67 7.29 6.79 -0.11
C VAL A 67 5.90 7.36 -0.39
N LEU A 68 5.36 8.20 0.49
CA LEU A 68 4.07 8.86 0.26
C LEU A 68 4.15 9.84 -0.92
N ASP A 69 5.25 10.58 -1.04
CA ASP A 69 5.49 11.47 -2.18
C ASP A 69 5.57 10.67 -3.49
N LEU A 70 6.32 9.57 -3.50
CA LEU A 70 6.43 8.68 -4.65
C LEU A 70 5.08 8.06 -5.06
N ILE A 71 4.25 7.68 -4.09
CA ILE A 71 2.88 7.21 -4.33
C ILE A 71 2.04 8.34 -4.93
N GLY A 72 2.18 9.57 -4.43
CA GLY A 72 1.49 10.75 -4.94
C GLY A 72 1.84 11.04 -6.40
N GLU A 73 3.11 10.95 -6.76
CA GLU A 73 3.62 11.16 -8.12
C GLU A 73 3.17 10.06 -9.08
N GLN A 74 3.21 8.78 -8.66
CA GLN A 74 2.96 7.65 -9.56
C GLN A 74 1.49 7.23 -9.65
N LEU A 75 0.72 7.43 -8.58
CA LEU A 75 -0.64 6.90 -8.44
C LEU A 75 -1.67 7.98 -8.09
N GLY A 76 -1.20 9.20 -7.81
CA GLY A 76 -2.03 10.36 -7.56
C GLY A 76 -2.18 10.69 -6.07
N PRO A 77 -2.48 11.97 -5.75
CA PRO A 77 -2.51 12.46 -4.37
C PRO A 77 -3.64 11.85 -3.53
N ALA A 78 -4.71 11.35 -4.17
CA ALA A 78 -5.78 10.66 -3.46
C ALA A 78 -5.30 9.34 -2.82
N VAL A 79 -4.51 8.56 -3.55
CA VAL A 79 -3.94 7.30 -3.05
C VAL A 79 -2.96 7.58 -1.92
N ALA A 80 -2.07 8.56 -2.09
CA ALA A 80 -1.11 8.95 -1.05
C ALA A 80 -1.78 9.37 0.26
N ARG A 81 -2.89 10.13 0.19
CA ARG A 81 -3.68 10.49 1.38
C ARG A 81 -4.29 9.27 2.06
N LEU A 82 -4.89 8.35 1.30
CA LEU A 82 -5.48 7.13 1.86
C LEU A 82 -4.42 6.25 2.53
N VAL A 83 -3.25 6.09 1.89
CA VAL A 83 -2.12 5.35 2.46
C VAL A 83 -1.65 6.02 3.75
N ARG A 84 -1.46 7.34 3.75
CA ARG A 84 -1.10 8.10 4.96
C ARG A 84 -2.07 7.84 6.11
N SER A 85 -3.38 7.89 5.85
CA SER A 85 -4.41 7.65 6.88
C SER A 85 -4.42 6.22 7.40
N ALA A 86 -4.04 5.24 6.57
CA ALA A 86 -3.94 3.84 6.96
C ALA A 86 -2.62 3.50 7.68
N SER A 87 -1.57 4.30 7.47
CA SER A 87 -0.26 4.13 8.11
C SER A 87 -0.18 4.81 9.49
N ILE A 88 0.77 4.39 10.32
CA ILE A 88 1.09 4.97 11.63
C ILE A 88 1.43 6.48 11.52
N LEU A 89 1.91 6.95 10.36
CA LEU A 89 2.16 8.38 10.10
C LEU A 89 0.89 9.24 10.17
N GLY A 90 -0.29 8.68 9.88
CA GLY A 90 -1.58 9.35 10.02
C GLY A 90 -2.18 9.25 11.43
N GLN A 91 -1.59 8.45 12.32
CA GLN A 91 -2.07 8.23 13.70
C GLN A 91 -1.34 9.13 14.73
N ASN A 92 -0.34 9.92 14.30
CA ASN A 92 0.48 10.79 15.16
C ASN A 92 0.20 12.30 14.96
N THR A 93 -0.88 12.65 14.26
CA THR A 93 -1.33 14.05 14.13
C THR A 93 -2.42 14.34 15.16
N ASP A 94 -2.00 14.49 16.42
CA ASP A 94 -2.74 15.17 17.50
C ASP A 94 -1.86 16.29 18.06
#